data_AF-A0A6B0WY93-F1
#
_entry.id   AF-A0A6B0WY93-F1
#
_cell.length_a   1.000
_cell.length_b   1.000
_cell.length_c   1.000
_cell.angle_alpha   90.00
_cell.angle_beta   90.00
_cell.angle_gamma   90.00
#
_symmetry.space_group_name_H-M   'P 1'
#
loop_
_entity.id
_entity.type
_entity.pdbx_description
1 polymer ?
#
loop_
_entity_poly.entity_id
_entity_poly.type
_entity_poly.pdbx_seq_one_letter_code
_entity_poly.pdbx_strand_id
1 'polypeptide(L)'
;MVNASSKQSDTSLEHYLKELSHSHPLSAAEEFDLAVKMKRGDLKARNRLIKANLRFVVNVALKYRNQGVALADLISAGNIGLITATERFDET
;
A
#
# COMPACT_ATOMS: atom_id res chain seq x y z
N MET A 1 -17.51 24.38 14.69
CA MET A 1 -17.38 24.36 13.22
C MET A 1 -16.50 23.17 12.84
N VAL A 2 -17.10 22.05 12.44
CA VAL A 2 -16.34 20.94 11.84
C VAL A 2 -15.93 21.37 10.43
N ASN A 3 -14.62 21.38 10.18
CA ASN A 3 -13.99 21.95 9.01
C ASN A 3 -14.31 21.07 7.78
N ALA A 4 -14.86 21.62 6.69
CA ALA A 4 -15.25 20.85 5.50
C ALA A 4 -14.09 20.01 4.92
N SER A 5 -12.85 20.43 5.16
CA SER A 5 -11.62 19.74 4.77
C SER A 5 -11.43 18.38 5.48
N SER A 6 -11.86 18.23 6.75
CA SER A 6 -11.75 16.94 7.46
C SER A 6 -12.77 15.91 6.98
N LYS A 7 -13.96 16.38 6.59
CA LYS A 7 -15.04 15.50 6.11
C LYS A 7 -14.70 14.90 4.74
N GLN A 8 -14.01 15.67 3.89
CA GLN A 8 -13.59 15.23 2.56
C GLN A 8 -12.39 14.27 2.61
N SER A 9 -11.46 14.46 3.56
CA SER A 9 -10.36 13.51 3.78
C SER A 9 -10.88 12.15 4.27
N ASP A 10 -11.86 12.14 5.17
CA ASP A 10 -12.48 10.90 5.67
C ASP A 10 -13.16 10.11 4.54
N THR A 11 -13.93 10.78 3.68
CA THR A 11 -14.55 10.12 2.51
C THR A 11 -13.51 9.56 1.54
N SER A 12 -12.42 10.29 1.26
CA SER A 12 -11.37 9.80 0.35
C SER A 12 -10.64 8.57 0.90
N LEU A 13 -10.40 8.52 2.21
CA LEU A 13 -9.78 7.38 2.88
C LEU A 13 -10.70 6.16 2.88
N GLU A 14 -11.99 6.35 3.14
CA GLU A 14 -12.99 5.28 3.09
C GLU A 14 -13.06 4.64 1.69
N HIS A 15 -13.06 5.44 0.63
CA HIS A 15 -13.02 4.93 -0.75
C HIS A 15 -11.75 4.12 -1.01
N TYR A 16 -10.59 4.63 -0.61
CA TYR A 16 -9.31 3.91 -0.73
C TYR A 16 -9.33 2.56 -0.01
N LEU A 17 -9.80 2.52 1.25
CA LEU A 17 -9.89 1.29 2.04
C LEU A 17 -10.85 0.28 1.41
N LYS A 18 -11.96 0.76 0.84
CA LYS A 18 -12.94 -0.08 0.13
C LYS A 18 -12.35 -0.66 -1.16
N GLU A 19 -11.55 0.08 -1.91
CA GLU A 19 -10.87 -0.48 -3.08
C GLU A 19 -9.90 -1.60 -2.68
N LEU A 20 -9.14 -1.39 -1.61
CA LEU A 20 -8.18 -2.37 -1.12
C LEU A 20 -8.82 -3.62 -0.50
N SER A 21 -10.03 -3.53 0.05
CA SER A 21 -10.71 -4.69 0.63
C SER A 21 -11.03 -5.77 -0.40
N HIS A 22 -11.13 -5.40 -1.69
CA HIS A 22 -11.39 -6.33 -2.79
C HIS A 22 -10.10 -6.87 -3.43
N SER A 23 -8.92 -6.43 -2.96
CA SER A 23 -7.65 -6.92 -3.46
C SER A 23 -7.39 -8.36 -3.01
N HIS A 24 -6.89 -9.18 -3.94
CA HIS A 24 -6.48 -10.56 -3.67
C HIS A 24 -4.97 -10.59 -3.46
N PRO A 25 -4.48 -11.31 -2.44
CA PRO A 25 -3.04 -11.52 -2.28
C PRO A 25 -2.51 -12.32 -3.47
N LEU A 26 -1.27 -12.02 -3.87
CA LEU A 26 -0.56 -12.81 -4.87
C LEU A 26 -0.15 -14.15 -4.26
N SER A 27 -0.11 -15.19 -5.08
CA SER A 27 0.59 -16.42 -4.72
C SER A 27 2.10 -16.22 -4.78
N ALA A 28 2.87 -17.05 -4.06
CA ALA A 28 4.33 -16.98 -4.07
C ALA A 28 4.93 -17.10 -5.49
N ALA A 29 4.31 -17.91 -6.36
CA ALA A 29 4.72 -18.04 -7.76
C ALA A 29 4.49 -16.75 -8.56
N GLU A 30 3.37 -16.06 -8.33
CA GLU A 30 3.09 -14.77 -8.97
C GLU A 30 4.01 -13.67 -8.45
N GLU A 31 4.31 -13.65 -7.15
CA GLU A 31 5.27 -12.70 -6.57
C GLU A 31 6.65 -12.88 -7.19
N PHE A 32 7.11 -14.13 -7.31
CA PHE A 32 8.38 -14.45 -7.96
C PHE A 32 8.42 -13.99 -9.43
N ASP A 33 7.41 -14.33 -10.23
CA ASP A 33 7.33 -13.92 -11.64
C ASP A 33 7.32 -12.38 -11.80
N LEU A 34 6.58 -11.68 -10.94
CA LEU A 34 6.54 -10.21 -10.95
C LEU A 34 7.87 -9.59 -10.51
N ALA A 35 8.55 -10.18 -9.52
CA ALA A 35 9.85 -9.70 -9.08
C ALA A 35 10.93 -9.86 -10.16
N VAL A 36 10.97 -11.02 -10.83
CA VAL A 36 11.88 -11.26 -11.97
C VAL A 36 11.61 -10.26 -13.10
N LYS A 37 10.35 -10.01 -13.45
CA LYS A 37 9.98 -9.02 -14.49
C LYS A 37 10.35 -7.60 -14.06
N MET A 38 10.10 -7.24 -12.81
CA MET A 38 10.46 -5.94 -12.24
C MET A 38 11.97 -5.69 -12.34
N LYS A 39 12.81 -6.67 -12.01
CA LYS A 39 14.28 -6.53 -12.15
C LYS A 39 14.75 -6.30 -13.59
N ARG A 40 13.98 -6.78 -14.56
CA ARG A 40 14.23 -6.51 -15.99
C ARG A 40 13.71 -5.14 -16.46
N GLY A 41 13.21 -4.31 -15.53
CA GLY A 41 12.68 -2.98 -15.82
C GLY A 41 11.18 -2.92 -16.12
N ASP A 42 10.43 -4.00 -15.91
CA ASP A 42 8.98 -4.00 -16.13
C ASP A 42 8.25 -3.19 -15.05
N LEU A 43 7.94 -1.93 -15.38
CA LEU A 43 7.21 -1.02 -14.51
C LEU A 43 5.77 -1.50 -14.20
N LYS A 44 5.14 -2.27 -15.09
CA LYS A 44 3.81 -2.83 -14.84
C LYS A 44 3.91 -3.94 -13.80
N ALA A 45 4.93 -4.79 -13.88
CA ALA A 45 5.20 -5.81 -12.87
C ALA A 45 5.48 -5.18 -11.50
N ARG A 46 6.35 -4.15 -11.45
CA ARG A 46 6.60 -3.35 -10.24
C ARG A 46 5.30 -2.81 -9.63
N ASN A 47 4.49 -2.15 -10.45
CA ASN A 47 3.24 -1.55 -9.98
C ASN A 47 2.22 -2.59 -9.51
N ARG A 48 2.17 -3.78 -10.14
CA ARG A 48 1.31 -4.88 -9.69
C ARG A 48 1.77 -5.43 -8.34
N LEU A 49 3.08 -5.61 -8.16
CA LEU A 49 3.67 -6.08 -6.90
C LEU A 49 3.39 -5.09 -5.74
N ILE A 50 3.58 -3.79 -5.98
CA ILE A 50 3.25 -2.74 -5.00
C ILE A 50 1.76 -2.77 -4.66
N LYS A 51 0.88 -2.78 -5.67
CA LYS A 51 -0.58 -2.75 -5.47
C LYS A 51 -1.09 -3.94 -4.66
N ALA A 52 -0.55 -5.14 -4.91
CA ALA A 52 -0.91 -6.34 -4.16
C ALA A 52 -0.56 -6.24 -2.67
N ASN A 53 0.44 -5.43 -2.32
CA ASN A 53 0.93 -5.25 -0.96
C ASN A 53 0.34 -4.02 -0.23
N LEU A 54 -0.49 -3.21 -0.88
CA LEU A 54 -1.10 -2.03 -0.23
C LEU A 54 -2.00 -2.43 0.96
N ARG A 55 -2.70 -3.56 0.88
CA ARG A 55 -3.51 -4.08 1.99
C ARG A 55 -2.65 -4.42 3.22
N PHE A 56 -1.43 -4.89 3.01
CA PHE A 56 -0.47 -5.13 4.10
C PHE A 56 -0.08 -3.83 4.80
N VAL A 57 0.19 -2.76 4.05
CA VAL A 57 0.49 -1.43 4.62
C VAL A 57 -0.64 -0.97 5.52
N VAL A 58 -1.89 -1.05 5.06
CA VAL A 58 -3.07 -0.68 5.87
C VAL A 58 -3.14 -1.52 7.15
N ASN A 59 -2.96 -2.84 7.06
CA ASN A 59 -2.96 -3.73 8.22
C ASN A 59 -1.88 -3.39 9.25
N VAL A 60 -0.70 -2.97 8.80
CA VAL A 60 0.38 -2.51 9.69
C VAL A 60 0.01 -1.15 10.30
N ALA A 61 -0.42 -0.18 9.50
CA ALA A 61 -0.80 1.16 9.97
C ALA A 61 -1.91 1.13 11.02
N LEU A 62 -2.90 0.23 10.88
CA LEU A 62 -3.97 0.03 11.85
C LEU A 62 -3.47 -0.36 13.25
N LYS A 63 -2.30 -1.01 13.36
CA LYS A 63 -1.69 -1.37 14.66
C LYS A 63 -1.13 -0.15 15.40
N TYR A 64 -0.83 0.94 14.69
CA TYR A 64 -0.26 2.18 15.23
C TYR A 64 -1.30 3.30 15.37
N ARG A 65 -2.59 3.01 15.16
CA ARG A 65 -3.66 3.99 15.34
C ARG A 65 -3.71 4.53 16.78
N ASN A 66 -4.20 5.76 16.93
CA ASN A 66 -4.37 6.45 18.22
C ASN A 66 -3.06 6.77 18.98
N GLN A 67 -1.91 6.77 18.30
CA GLN A 67 -0.61 7.13 18.87
C GLN A 67 -0.22 8.60 18.58
N GLY A 68 -1.21 9.47 18.32
CA GLY A 68 -0.96 10.90 18.04
C GLY A 68 -0.67 11.24 16.57
N VAL A 69 -0.69 10.25 15.67
CA VAL A 69 -0.57 10.44 14.21
C VAL A 69 -1.86 9.97 13.53
N ALA A 70 -2.32 10.71 12.51
CA ALA A 70 -3.51 10.35 11.77
C ALA A 70 -3.30 9.05 10.97
N LEU A 71 -4.34 8.23 10.85
CA LEU A 71 -4.24 6.95 10.14
C LEU A 71 -3.83 7.15 8.67
N ALA A 72 -4.32 8.21 8.02
CA ALA A 72 -3.96 8.55 6.64
C ALA A 72 -2.45 8.83 6.49
N ASP A 73 -1.84 9.50 7.46
CA ASP A 73 -0.40 9.80 7.46
C ASP A 73 0.43 8.52 7.67
N LEU A 74 -0.01 7.64 8.58
CA LEU A 74 0.62 6.33 8.80
C LEU A 74 0.57 5.47 7.53
N ILE A 75 -0.57 5.45 6.84
CA ILE A 75 -0.73 4.74 5.57
C ILE A 75 0.17 5.35 4.49
N SER A 76 0.22 6.68 4.39
CA SER A 76 1.07 7.39 3.42
C SER A 76 2.55 7.07 3.64
N ALA A 77 3.04 7.18 4.88
CA ALA A 77 4.41 6.83 5.24
C ALA A 77 4.72 5.34 4.95
N GLY A 78 3.78 4.44 5.28
CA GLY A 78 3.91 3.02 4.99
C GLY A 78 3.96 2.72 3.49
N ASN A 79 3.17 3.43 2.67
CA ASN A 79 3.18 3.29 1.21
C ASN A 79 4.50 3.75 0.61
N ILE A 80 5.07 4.86 1.11
CA ILE A 80 6.43 5.30 0.73
C ILE A 80 7.44 4.21 1.06
N GLY A 81 7.39 3.68 2.29
CA GLY A 81 8.26 2.58 2.71
C GLY A 81 8.14 1.34 1.84
N LEU A 82 6.92 0.96 1.45
CA LEU A 82 6.66 -0.16 0.54
C LEU A 82 7.28 0.05 -0.84
N ILE A 83 7.15 1.25 -1.41
CA ILE A 83 7.72 1.61 -2.70
C ILE A 83 9.25 1.52 -2.63
N THR A 84 9.86 2.11 -1.61
CA THR A 84 11.32 2.06 -1.40
C THR A 84 11.82 0.63 -1.16
N ALA A 85 11.07 -0.19 -0.42
CA ALA A 85 11.42 -1.60 -0.20
C ALA A 85 11.34 -2.41 -1.50
N THR A 86 10.33 -2.13 -2.33
CA THR A 86 10.15 -2.78 -3.63
C THR A 86 11.34 -2.49 -4.58
N GLU A 87 11.88 -1.28 -4.55
CA GLU A 87 13.07 -0.90 -5.34
C GLU A 87 14.34 -1.63 -4.92
N ARG A 88 14.39 -2.14 -3.69
CA ARG A 88 15.53 -2.87 -3.13
C ARG A 88 15.26 -4.37 -3.01
N PHE A 89 14.11 -4.84 -3.47
CA PHE A 89 13.70 -6.23 -3.31
C PHE A 89 14.57 -7.16 -4.15
N ASP A 90 15.02 -8.23 -3.51
CA ASP A 90 15.86 -9.27 -4.12
C ASP A 90 15.12 -10.61 -3.99
N GLU A 91 14.68 -11.19 -5.12
CA GLU A 91 13.90 -12.44 -5.15
C GLU A 91 14.72 -13.74 -5.02
N THR A 92 15.98 -13.62 -4.59
CA THR A 92 16.98 -14.71 -4.57
C THR A 92 16.65 -15.84 -3.60
#